data_AF-A0A137QU01-F1
#
_entry.id   AF-A0A137QU01-F1
#
_cell.length_a   1.000
_cell.length_b   1.000
_cell.length_c   1.000
_cell.angle_alpha   90.00
_cell.angle_beta   90.00
_cell.angle_gamma   90.00
#
_symmetry.space_group_name_H-M   'P 1'
#
loop_
_entity.id
_entity.type
_entity.pdbx_description
1 polymer ?
#
loop_
_entity_poly.entity_id
_entity_poly.type
_entity_poly.pdbx_seq_one_letter_code
_entity_poly.pdbx_strand_id
1 'polypeptide(L)'
;MTSASSLPRTPIRTVAPVMLKNSDASSVHIKVAQYFVNKKLEELKKKKFHLKSELIDGDTRSGSHQYSWDDLPQQLQEALHPSLRKESTRVAIIGGGVAGLRTAMLLQKHDIPYEIFEASDRPGGRIFTYSFRPDPDKSLNGKHEYYDVGAMRFPNNNANKATFDLFKELGFRFRNEENPDGELIEFKFGIGDNIRHFNGISTTAKDAAAGFDLFGEGKPLGNVPRGFVDVQDTDEEGNVYRGVDACHFKAFSDLRKKLASDFDKEWKKLLEEWDWASTHSYLARAEELRFPQPVIDWIEKHKSGTGRYAQALTEEILTALIVYDPNIAKNGWWCLEGGSEVLIKEMLFKLSNPPHYNHRVTAVAEDSMCFFCGPERFARVEGQSGKQRM
;
A
#
# COMPACT_ATOMS: atom_id res chain seq x y z
N MET A 1 -49.01 -35.83 38.06
CA MET A 1 -49.77 -34.59 38.34
C MET A 1 -48.70 -33.52 38.53
N THR A 2 -48.46 -32.59 37.62
CA THR A 2 -49.37 -31.64 36.96
C THR A 2 -48.93 -31.38 35.51
N SER A 3 -49.92 -31.30 34.63
CA SER A 3 -49.81 -31.01 33.20
C SER A 3 -49.72 -29.51 32.94
N ALA A 4 -48.88 -29.11 31.99
CA ALA A 4 -49.04 -27.85 31.26
C ALA A 4 -48.91 -28.12 29.76
N SER A 5 -49.90 -27.61 29.05
CA SER A 5 -50.30 -27.89 27.67
C SER A 5 -49.34 -27.35 26.61
N SER A 6 -49.12 -28.16 25.58
CA SER A 6 -48.45 -27.80 24.32
C SER A 6 -49.35 -26.92 23.44
N LEU A 7 -48.80 -25.80 22.97
CA LEU A 7 -49.34 -25.02 21.85
C LEU A 7 -48.67 -25.51 20.54
N PRO A 8 -49.43 -25.68 19.44
CA PRO A 8 -48.86 -26.13 18.17
C PRO A 8 -48.11 -25.00 17.46
N ARG A 9 -46.84 -25.23 17.10
CA ARG A 9 -46.08 -24.35 16.21
C ARG A 9 -46.40 -24.68 14.76
N THR A 10 -46.92 -23.71 14.03
CA THR A 10 -47.12 -23.72 12.58
C THR A 10 -45.75 -23.84 11.85
N PRO A 11 -45.61 -24.63 10.78
CA PRO A 11 -44.35 -24.73 10.06
C PRO A 11 -44.07 -23.45 9.27
N ILE A 12 -42.92 -22.82 9.53
CA ILE A 12 -42.38 -21.75 8.70
C ILE A 12 -41.86 -22.40 7.41
N ARG A 13 -42.48 -22.07 6.27
CA ARG A 13 -41.97 -22.36 4.93
C ARG A 13 -40.58 -21.73 4.78
N THR A 14 -39.54 -22.55 4.72
CA THR A 14 -38.22 -22.13 4.25
C THR A 14 -38.27 -21.91 2.75
N VAL A 15 -38.25 -20.64 2.34
CA VAL A 15 -37.97 -20.27 0.95
C VAL A 15 -36.46 -20.34 0.76
N ALA A 16 -36.00 -21.15 -0.19
CA ALA A 16 -34.58 -21.27 -0.51
C ALA A 16 -34.02 -19.90 -0.94
N PRO A 17 -32.84 -19.47 -0.44
CA PRO A 17 -32.21 -18.27 -0.94
C PRO A 17 -31.69 -18.52 -2.35
N VAL A 18 -32.20 -17.73 -3.30
CA VAL A 18 -31.66 -17.63 -4.66
C VAL A 18 -30.21 -17.15 -4.55
N MET A 19 -29.25 -17.97 -5.00
CA MET A 19 -27.86 -17.54 -5.17
C MET A 19 -27.78 -16.45 -6.23
N LEU A 20 -27.78 -15.20 -5.81
CA LEU A 20 -27.19 -14.13 -6.61
C LEU A 20 -25.67 -14.28 -6.50
N LYS A 21 -25.04 -14.72 -7.59
CA LYS A 21 -23.59 -14.59 -7.79
C LYS A 21 -23.26 -13.11 -7.79
N ASN A 22 -22.91 -12.57 -6.62
CA ASN A 22 -22.23 -11.28 -6.53
C ASN A 22 -20.80 -11.49 -7.07
N SER A 23 -20.65 -11.44 -8.39
CA SER A 23 -19.35 -11.09 -8.97
C SER A 23 -19.04 -9.69 -8.48
N ASP A 24 -18.02 -9.56 -7.65
CA ASP A 24 -17.56 -8.27 -7.14
C ASP A 24 -17.34 -7.31 -8.31
N ALA A 25 -18.24 -6.33 -8.43
CA ALA A 25 -18.27 -5.41 -9.55
C ALA A 25 -16.92 -4.68 -9.66
N SER A 26 -16.22 -4.45 -8.55
CA SER A 26 -14.92 -3.77 -8.54
C SER A 26 -13.86 -4.52 -9.38
N SER A 27 -13.87 -5.85 -9.39
CA SER A 27 -12.94 -6.68 -10.15
C SER A 27 -13.14 -6.57 -11.68
N VAL A 28 -14.39 -6.40 -12.11
CA VAL A 28 -14.74 -6.19 -13.53
C VAL A 28 -14.32 -4.80 -13.98
N HIS A 29 -14.56 -3.77 -13.15
CA HIS A 29 -14.18 -2.39 -13.48
C HIS A 29 -12.65 -2.21 -13.56
N ILE A 30 -11.87 -2.87 -12.69
CA ILE A 30 -10.39 -2.83 -12.73
C ILE A 30 -9.85 -3.52 -14.00
N LYS A 31 -10.38 -4.70 -14.37
CA LYS A 31 -9.95 -5.42 -15.57
C LYS A 31 -10.29 -4.66 -16.86
N VAL A 32 -11.44 -3.98 -16.89
CA VAL A 32 -11.86 -3.14 -18.02
C VAL A 32 -10.95 -1.91 -18.15
N ALA A 33 -10.64 -1.23 -17.05
CA ALA A 33 -9.70 -0.10 -17.06
C ALA A 33 -8.30 -0.52 -17.53
N GLN A 34 -7.76 -1.63 -17.01
CA GLN A 34 -6.48 -2.20 -17.45
C GLN A 34 -6.49 -2.57 -18.94
N TYR A 35 -7.58 -3.15 -19.45
CA TYR A 35 -7.72 -3.46 -20.87
C TYR A 35 -7.64 -2.19 -21.74
N PHE A 36 -8.37 -1.13 -21.41
CA PHE A 36 -8.35 0.12 -22.19
C PHE A 36 -7.01 0.85 -22.10
N VAL A 37 -6.37 0.87 -20.93
CA VAL A 37 -5.01 1.41 -20.75
C VAL A 37 -4.00 0.65 -21.62
N ASN A 38 -4.01 -0.68 -21.57
CA ASN A 38 -3.10 -1.52 -22.36
C ASN A 38 -3.35 -1.37 -23.87
N LYS A 39 -4.61 -1.35 -24.29
CA LYS A 39 -4.98 -1.07 -25.69
C LYS A 39 -4.44 0.28 -26.13
N LYS A 40 -4.57 1.32 -25.30
CA LYS A 40 -4.08 2.67 -25.62
C LYS A 40 -2.56 2.74 -25.70
N LEU A 41 -1.86 2.05 -24.79
CA LEU A 41 -0.40 1.93 -24.83
C LEU A 41 0.08 1.24 -26.11
N GLU A 42 -0.59 0.17 -26.54
CA GLU A 42 -0.27 -0.51 -27.81
C GLU A 42 -0.55 0.36 -29.04
N GLU A 43 -1.61 1.17 -29.02
CA GLU A 43 -1.86 2.18 -30.06
C GLU A 43 -0.76 3.27 -30.09
N LEU A 44 -0.30 3.73 -28.94
CA LEU A 44 0.74 4.75 -28.83
C LEU A 44 2.12 4.23 -29.26
N LYS A 45 2.47 2.99 -28.91
CA LYS A 45 3.71 2.33 -29.38
C LYS A 45 3.79 2.24 -30.90
N LYS A 46 2.65 2.11 -31.58
CA LYS A 46 2.57 2.05 -33.05
C LYS A 46 2.72 3.41 -33.72
N LYS A 47 2.62 4.52 -32.98
CA LYS A 47 2.84 5.87 -33.51
C LYS A 47 4.29 6.29 -33.28
N LYS A 48 5.11 6.31 -34.34
CA LYS A 48 6.45 6.90 -34.29
C LYS A 48 6.33 8.40 -34.03
N PHE A 49 6.71 8.85 -32.83
CA PHE A 49 6.89 10.27 -32.52
C PHE A 49 8.34 10.66 -32.80
N HIS A 50 8.54 11.68 -33.64
CA HIS A 50 9.83 12.35 -33.79
C HIS A 50 9.87 13.54 -32.83
N LEU A 51 10.64 13.42 -31.75
CA LEU A 51 10.97 14.55 -30.87
C LEU A 51 12.37 15.07 -31.23
N LYS A 52 12.50 16.38 -31.45
CA LYS A 52 13.78 17.09 -31.38
C LYS A 52 13.97 17.57 -29.95
N SER A 53 15.11 17.23 -29.34
CA SER A 53 15.50 17.71 -28.01
C SER A 53 16.39 18.95 -28.14
N GLU A 54 16.08 20.02 -27.43
CA GLU A 54 17.06 21.04 -27.05
C GLU A 54 17.09 21.14 -25.52
N LEU A 55 18.31 21.05 -24.98
CA LEU A 55 18.65 21.05 -23.56
C LEU A 55 18.77 22.49 -23.07
N ILE A 56 18.26 22.79 -21.87
CA ILE A 56 18.68 23.96 -21.09
C ILE A 56 19.01 23.52 -19.65
N ASP A 57 20.15 24.01 -19.20
CA ASP A 57 20.92 23.73 -18.00
C ASP A 57 20.68 24.81 -16.92
N GLY A 58 21.05 24.52 -15.65
CA GLY A 58 21.39 25.56 -14.66
C GLY A 58 20.49 25.75 -13.42
N ASP A 59 20.75 24.93 -12.40
CA ASP A 59 21.18 25.29 -11.02
C ASP A 59 20.67 26.58 -10.31
N THR A 60 20.07 26.44 -9.11
CA THR A 60 20.63 26.90 -7.81
C THR A 60 19.60 27.00 -6.65
N ARG A 61 20.09 26.58 -5.47
CA ARG A 61 19.89 27.11 -4.09
C ARG A 61 19.02 26.39 -3.05
N SER A 62 19.79 25.99 -2.03
CA SER A 62 19.55 25.61 -0.64
C SER A 62 18.77 26.62 0.21
N GLY A 63 17.99 26.09 1.15
CA GLY A 63 17.53 26.78 2.36
C GLY A 63 16.61 25.88 3.17
N SER A 64 17.04 25.46 4.37
CA SER A 64 16.20 24.75 5.33
C SER A 64 15.21 25.71 5.97
N HIS A 65 13.93 25.52 5.68
CA HIS A 65 12.87 26.29 6.31
C HIS A 65 11.82 25.35 6.91
N GLN A 66 11.53 25.61 8.18
CA GLN A 66 10.51 24.99 8.99
C GLN A 66 9.18 25.66 8.60
N TYR A 67 8.24 24.91 8.02
CA TYR A 67 7.01 25.49 7.48
C TYR A 67 5.73 24.88 8.05
N SER A 68 4.84 25.78 8.47
CA SER A 68 3.43 25.57 8.76
C SER A 68 2.58 25.83 7.51
N TRP A 69 1.39 25.23 7.43
CA TRP A 69 0.45 25.41 6.30
C TRP A 69 -0.08 26.85 6.15
N ASP A 70 0.06 27.68 7.19
CA ASP A 70 -0.40 29.06 7.20
C ASP A 70 0.58 30.06 6.53
N ASP A 71 1.81 29.63 6.20
CA ASP A 71 2.92 30.53 5.81
C ASP A 71 3.27 30.53 4.31
N LEU A 72 2.38 30.06 3.43
CA LEU A 72 2.62 30.13 1.98
C LEU A 72 2.67 31.60 1.50
N PRO A 73 3.80 32.08 0.89
CA PRO A 73 3.91 33.46 0.45
C PRO A 73 2.82 33.83 -0.57
N GLN A 74 2.20 34.99 -0.38
CA GLN A 74 1.17 35.56 -1.24
C GLN A 74 1.58 35.64 -2.73
N GLN A 75 2.88 35.69 -3.01
CA GLN A 75 3.46 35.65 -4.36
C GLN A 75 3.25 34.31 -5.10
N LEU A 76 3.12 33.19 -4.38
CA LEU A 76 2.73 31.90 -4.98
C LEU A 76 1.22 31.86 -5.31
N GLN A 77 0.38 32.65 -4.62
CA GLN A 77 -1.04 32.77 -4.96
C GLN A 77 -1.28 33.64 -6.20
N GLU A 78 -0.44 34.63 -6.44
CA GLU A 78 -0.57 35.56 -7.58
C GLU A 78 0.05 35.03 -8.88
N ALA A 79 1.06 34.14 -8.80
CA ALA A 79 1.60 33.43 -9.97
C ALA A 79 0.61 32.40 -10.57
N LEU A 80 -0.54 32.17 -9.92
CA LEU A 80 -1.58 31.20 -10.32
C LEU A 80 -2.64 31.78 -11.27
N HIS A 81 -2.47 32.99 -11.82
CA HIS A 81 -3.44 33.55 -12.77
C HIS A 81 -3.22 32.98 -14.19
N PRO A 82 -4.12 32.13 -14.73
CA PRO A 82 -3.90 31.42 -15.97
C PRO A 82 -4.48 32.22 -17.13
N SER A 83 -3.62 32.88 -17.91
CA SER A 83 -4.02 33.39 -19.22
C SER A 83 -3.10 32.80 -20.28
N LEU A 84 -3.42 31.57 -20.69
CA LEU A 84 -3.03 30.84 -21.92
C LEU A 84 -2.89 29.35 -21.61
N ARG A 85 -3.95 28.54 -21.79
CA ARG A 85 -3.91 27.06 -22.05
C ARG A 85 -5.29 26.38 -22.00
N LYS A 86 -6.38 27.06 -22.36
CA LYS A 86 -7.74 26.48 -22.27
C LYS A 86 -8.09 25.49 -23.40
N GLU A 87 -7.19 25.21 -24.34
CA GLU A 87 -7.52 24.43 -25.55
C GLU A 87 -6.82 23.06 -25.71
N SER A 88 -6.12 22.51 -24.71
CA SER A 88 -5.52 21.18 -24.93
C SER A 88 -5.30 20.29 -23.70
N THR A 89 -6.05 20.42 -22.60
CA THR A 89 -6.01 19.40 -21.53
C THR A 89 -6.42 18.05 -22.12
N ARG A 90 -5.46 17.14 -22.29
CA ARG A 90 -5.68 15.82 -22.91
C ARG A 90 -5.90 14.72 -21.88
N VAL A 91 -5.52 14.96 -20.63
CA VAL A 91 -5.56 13.95 -19.57
C VAL A 91 -6.12 14.58 -18.30
N ALA A 92 -7.19 13.99 -17.77
CA ALA A 92 -7.66 14.26 -16.42
C ALA A 92 -7.15 13.15 -15.49
N ILE A 93 -6.50 13.54 -14.39
CA ILE A 93 -6.03 12.66 -13.32
C ILE A 93 -7.02 12.78 -12.16
N ILE A 94 -7.60 11.66 -11.74
CA ILE A 94 -8.56 11.61 -10.63
C ILE A 94 -7.82 11.12 -9.37
N GLY A 95 -7.61 12.03 -8.42
CA GLY A 95 -6.90 11.81 -7.16
C GLY A 95 -5.49 12.39 -7.16
N GLY A 96 -5.21 13.26 -6.20
CA GLY A 96 -3.92 13.88 -5.88
C GLY A 96 -3.07 13.09 -4.89
N GLY A 97 -3.24 11.76 -4.83
CA GLY A 97 -2.34 10.85 -4.10
C GLY A 97 -1.04 10.57 -4.85
N VAL A 98 -0.11 9.83 -4.23
CA VAL A 98 1.22 9.52 -4.80
C VAL A 98 1.17 8.99 -6.25
N ALA A 99 0.18 8.14 -6.58
CA ALA A 99 0.02 7.62 -7.93
C ALA A 99 -0.36 8.72 -8.93
N GLY A 100 -1.35 9.55 -8.61
CA GLY A 100 -1.78 10.65 -9.48
C GLY A 100 -0.70 11.71 -9.65
N LEU A 101 0.00 12.07 -8.57
CA LEU A 101 1.15 12.98 -8.63
C LEU A 101 2.29 12.41 -9.47
N ARG A 102 2.61 11.11 -9.35
CA ARG A 102 3.63 10.46 -10.18
C ARG A 102 3.23 10.45 -11.65
N THR A 103 1.96 10.17 -11.96
CA THR A 103 1.43 10.26 -13.32
C THR A 103 1.60 11.68 -13.87
N ALA A 104 1.25 12.71 -13.10
CA ALA A 104 1.42 14.10 -13.50
C ALA A 104 2.89 14.46 -13.79
N MET A 105 3.83 14.03 -12.94
CA MET A 105 5.28 14.25 -13.16
C MET A 105 5.74 13.63 -14.48
N LEU A 106 5.29 12.41 -14.78
CA LEU A 106 5.64 11.71 -16.02
C LEU A 106 5.03 12.38 -17.26
N LEU A 107 3.76 12.81 -17.20
CA LEU A 107 3.12 13.55 -18.30
C LEU A 107 3.80 14.89 -18.54
N GLN A 108 4.15 15.61 -17.48
CA GLN A 108 4.89 16.88 -17.55
C GLN A 108 6.25 16.70 -18.22
N LYS A 109 7.01 15.65 -17.85
CA LYS A 109 8.30 15.33 -18.47
C LYS A 109 8.22 15.09 -19.98
N HIS A 110 7.04 14.73 -20.48
CA HIS A 110 6.77 14.49 -21.90
C HIS A 110 5.93 15.60 -22.56
N ASP A 111 5.80 16.77 -21.91
CA ASP A 111 5.03 17.91 -22.41
C ASP A 111 3.57 17.58 -22.75
N ILE A 112 2.97 16.61 -22.03
CA ILE A 112 1.56 16.23 -22.21
C ILE A 112 0.71 17.03 -21.21
N PRO A 113 -0.24 17.86 -21.67
CA PRO A 113 -1.10 18.64 -20.77
C PRO A 113 -2.02 17.75 -19.93
N TYR A 114 -2.11 18.08 -18.64
CA TYR A 114 -2.93 17.37 -17.66
C TYR A 114 -3.58 18.33 -16.66
N GLU A 115 -4.67 17.87 -16.05
CA GLU A 115 -5.30 18.44 -14.86
C GLU A 115 -5.48 17.35 -13.80
N ILE A 116 -5.33 17.70 -12.52
CA ILE A 116 -5.49 16.78 -11.39
C ILE A 116 -6.68 17.24 -10.56
N PHE A 117 -7.65 16.35 -10.32
CA PHE A 117 -8.81 16.61 -9.47
C PHE A 117 -8.71 15.79 -8.18
N GLU A 118 -8.57 16.46 -7.05
CA GLU A 118 -8.51 15.85 -5.73
C GLU A 118 -9.80 16.14 -4.97
N ALA A 119 -10.42 15.09 -4.41
CA ALA A 119 -11.68 15.20 -3.70
C ALA A 119 -11.52 15.90 -2.34
N SER A 120 -10.40 15.67 -1.68
CA SER A 120 -10.00 16.24 -0.39
C SER A 120 -9.48 17.68 -0.53
N ASP A 121 -9.35 18.36 0.60
CA ASP A 121 -8.62 19.62 0.75
C ASP A 121 -7.09 19.41 0.87
N ARG A 122 -6.65 18.17 1.11
CA ARG A 122 -5.24 17.77 1.27
C ARG A 122 -4.77 16.83 0.15
N PRO A 123 -3.55 17.02 -0.39
CA PRO A 123 -2.93 16.07 -1.32
C PRO A 123 -2.42 14.80 -0.61
N GLY A 124 -1.88 13.84 -1.35
CA GLY A 124 -1.12 12.70 -0.82
C GLY A 124 -1.95 11.45 -0.53
N GLY A 125 -3.25 11.58 -0.29
CA GLY A 125 -4.15 10.44 -0.07
C GLY A 125 -3.70 9.59 1.12
N ARG A 126 -3.37 8.32 0.87
CA ARG A 126 -2.87 7.37 1.90
C ARG A 126 -1.43 7.63 2.35
N ILE A 127 -0.73 8.60 1.77
CA ILE A 127 0.49 9.14 2.38
C ILE A 127 0.06 10.35 3.22
N PHE A 128 0.07 10.15 4.53
CA PHE A 128 -0.41 11.14 5.48
C PHE A 128 0.40 11.05 6.77
N THR A 129 1.01 12.17 7.12
CA THR A 129 1.70 12.37 8.39
C THR A 129 0.82 13.24 9.27
N TYR A 130 0.48 12.76 10.46
CA TYR A 130 -0.16 13.56 11.48
C TYR A 130 0.90 14.19 12.38
N SER A 131 0.98 15.52 12.38
CA SER A 131 1.88 16.27 13.25
C SER A 131 1.12 16.73 14.50
N PHE A 132 1.73 16.52 15.66
CA PHE A 132 1.23 17.05 16.92
C PHE A 132 1.62 18.53 17.06
N ARG A 133 0.91 19.26 17.91
CA ARG A 133 1.34 20.62 18.26
C ARG A 133 2.64 20.53 19.06
N PRO A 134 3.69 21.26 18.67
CA PRO A 134 4.93 21.32 19.43
C PRO A 134 4.65 21.67 20.89
N ASP A 135 5.13 20.86 21.83
CA ASP A 135 5.20 21.21 23.24
C ASP A 135 6.57 21.87 23.50
N PRO A 136 6.66 23.21 23.63
CA PRO A 136 7.94 23.91 23.74
C PRO A 136 8.75 23.50 24.97
N ASP A 137 8.07 22.98 26.00
CA ASP A 137 8.69 22.54 27.27
C ASP A 137 9.26 21.12 27.18
N LYS A 138 8.84 20.32 26.18
CA LYS A 138 9.29 18.92 25.97
C LYS A 138 10.10 18.73 24.70
N SER A 139 9.86 19.56 23.70
CA SER A 139 10.48 19.53 22.39
C SER A 139 10.59 20.95 21.86
N LEU A 140 11.69 21.61 22.18
CA LEU A 140 12.01 23.00 21.80
C LEU A 140 11.72 23.33 20.33
N ASN A 141 11.79 22.34 19.42
CA ASN A 141 11.58 22.53 17.98
C ASN A 141 10.45 21.67 17.38
N GLY A 142 9.80 20.77 18.15
CA GLY A 142 8.72 19.89 17.66
C GLY A 142 9.07 18.97 16.48
N LYS A 143 10.35 18.91 16.06
CA LYS A 143 10.79 18.36 14.76
C LYS A 143 10.32 16.91 14.51
N HIS A 144 10.23 16.11 15.58
CA HIS A 144 9.88 14.70 15.52
C HIS A 144 8.55 14.37 16.22
N GLU A 145 7.73 15.39 16.48
CA GLU A 145 6.40 15.21 17.07
C GLU A 145 5.36 14.92 15.98
N TYR A 146 5.48 13.75 15.35
CA TYR A 146 4.54 13.30 14.34
C TYR A 146 4.47 11.78 14.30
N TYR A 147 3.46 11.25 13.62
CA TYR A 147 3.47 9.86 13.16
C TYR A 147 2.85 9.76 11.77
N ASP A 148 3.30 8.78 11.00
CA ASP A 148 2.67 8.44 9.73
C ASP A 148 1.42 7.60 9.97
N VAL A 149 0.27 8.13 9.55
CA VAL A 149 -1.02 7.42 9.57
C VAL A 149 -1.05 6.34 8.47
N GLY A 150 -0.30 6.58 7.39
CA GLY A 150 -0.28 5.74 6.20
C GLY A 150 1.06 5.06 5.95
N ALA A 151 1.63 5.27 4.76
CA ALA A 151 2.97 4.78 4.45
C ALA A 151 3.99 5.37 5.44
N MET A 152 4.85 4.51 6.00
CA MET A 152 5.82 4.91 7.05
C MET A 152 7.17 4.23 6.95
N ARG A 153 7.29 3.15 6.16
CA ARG A 153 8.48 2.31 6.08
C ARG A 153 8.62 1.73 4.68
N PHE A 154 9.84 1.75 4.17
CA PHE A 154 10.19 1.42 2.79
C PHE A 154 11.37 0.42 2.82
N PRO A 155 11.15 -0.86 2.48
CA PRO A 155 12.23 -1.83 2.42
C PRO A 155 13.05 -1.61 1.14
N ASN A 156 14.37 -1.49 1.26
CA ASN A 156 15.23 -1.28 0.10
C ASN A 156 15.50 -2.60 -0.65
N ASN A 157 14.54 -3.01 -1.47
CA ASN A 157 14.57 -4.25 -2.23
C ASN A 157 14.09 -4.06 -3.68
N ASN A 158 14.17 -5.12 -4.49
CA ASN A 158 13.81 -5.06 -5.91
C ASN A 158 12.34 -4.66 -6.13
N ALA A 159 11.42 -5.13 -5.30
CA ALA A 159 10.00 -4.80 -5.39
C ALA A 159 9.73 -3.29 -5.16
N ASN A 160 10.58 -2.63 -4.38
CA ASN A 160 10.46 -1.20 -4.06
C ASN A 160 11.41 -0.32 -4.86
N LYS A 161 12.10 -0.86 -5.87
CA LYS A 161 13.06 -0.10 -6.69
C LYS A 161 12.45 1.18 -7.26
N ALA A 162 11.21 1.11 -7.77
CA ALA A 162 10.53 2.29 -8.32
C ALA A 162 10.30 3.40 -7.28
N THR A 163 10.07 3.03 -6.00
CA THR A 163 9.94 3.97 -4.89
C THR A 163 11.28 4.65 -4.59
N PHE A 164 12.38 3.90 -4.54
CA PHE A 164 13.72 4.47 -4.31
C PHE A 164 14.26 5.27 -5.51
N ASP A 165 13.92 4.87 -6.74
CA ASP A 165 14.20 5.66 -7.94
C ASP A 165 13.46 7.01 -7.88
N LEU A 166 12.21 7.04 -7.42
CA LEU A 166 11.47 8.28 -7.17
C LEU A 166 12.12 9.13 -6.07
N PHE A 167 12.56 8.51 -4.97
CA PHE A 167 13.28 9.23 -3.92
C PHE A 167 14.54 9.91 -4.47
N LYS A 168 15.33 9.18 -5.27
CA LYS A 168 16.52 9.72 -5.93
C LYS A 168 16.18 10.84 -6.91
N GLU A 169 15.12 10.68 -7.71
CA GLU A 169 14.65 11.70 -8.66
C GLU A 169 14.24 13.00 -7.96
N LEU A 170 13.67 12.89 -6.77
CA LEU A 170 13.27 14.03 -5.94
C LEU A 170 14.40 14.58 -5.07
N GLY A 171 15.58 13.94 -5.06
CA GLY A 171 16.76 14.42 -4.34
C GLY A 171 16.86 13.97 -2.88
N PHE A 172 16.03 13.03 -2.43
CA PHE A 172 16.17 12.45 -1.09
C PHE A 172 17.47 11.67 -0.96
N ARG A 173 18.19 11.88 0.14
CA ARG A 173 19.49 11.26 0.43
C ARG A 173 19.38 10.29 1.61
N PHE A 174 20.10 9.18 1.51
CA PHE A 174 20.29 8.28 2.65
C PHE A 174 21.12 8.95 3.73
N ARG A 175 20.65 8.89 4.98
CA ARG A 175 21.43 9.31 6.14
C ARG A 175 22.56 8.33 6.38
N ASN A 176 23.78 8.83 6.34
CA ASN A 176 25.02 8.09 6.59
C ASN A 176 26.14 9.05 7.01
N GLU A 177 27.37 8.55 7.19
CA GLU A 177 28.51 9.37 7.62
C GLU A 177 28.84 10.52 6.64
N GLU A 178 28.64 10.31 5.34
CA GLU A 178 28.89 11.32 4.29
C GLU A 178 27.73 12.32 4.16
N ASN A 179 26.50 11.90 4.49
CA ASN A 179 25.27 12.69 4.42
C ASN A 179 24.55 12.66 5.78
N PRO A 180 25.11 13.29 6.83
CA PRO A 180 24.56 13.22 8.18
C PRO A 180 23.16 13.85 8.29
N ASP A 181 22.82 14.75 7.36
CA ASP A 181 21.54 15.43 7.22
C ASP A 181 20.57 14.72 6.26
N GLY A 182 20.93 13.56 5.70
CA GLY A 182 20.09 12.82 4.76
C GLY A 182 18.69 12.53 5.31
N GLU A 183 17.67 12.64 4.46
CA GLU A 183 16.26 12.60 4.83
C GLU A 183 15.73 11.17 4.99
N LEU A 184 16.32 10.20 4.29
CA LEU A 184 16.01 8.78 4.45
C LEU A 184 16.81 8.23 5.64
N ILE A 185 16.12 7.94 6.74
CA ILE A 185 16.72 7.40 7.97
C ILE A 185 16.39 5.91 8.13
N GLU A 186 17.24 5.19 8.86
CA GLU A 186 17.04 3.77 9.09
C GLU A 186 15.76 3.53 9.92
N PHE A 187 14.86 2.71 9.39
CA PHE A 187 13.70 2.21 10.12
C PHE A 187 14.08 0.92 10.85
N LYS A 188 14.20 0.98 12.17
CA LYS A 188 14.46 -0.20 13.01
C LYS A 188 13.20 -1.08 13.09
N PHE A 189 13.10 -2.06 12.19
CA PHE A 189 11.91 -2.93 12.09
C PHE A 189 11.63 -3.73 13.36
N GLY A 190 12.70 -4.17 14.04
CA GLY A 190 12.63 -4.82 15.33
C GLY A 190 14.04 -5.05 15.90
N ILE A 191 14.13 -5.15 17.21
CA ILE A 191 15.32 -5.48 17.97
C ILE A 191 15.01 -6.66 18.91
N GLY A 192 16.06 -7.34 19.38
CA GLY A 192 15.92 -8.51 20.26
C GLY A 192 15.13 -8.23 21.54
N ASP A 193 15.25 -7.01 22.07
CA ASP A 193 14.67 -6.62 23.36
C ASP A 193 13.20 -6.16 23.26
N ASN A 194 12.61 -6.12 22.05
CA ASN A 194 11.18 -5.84 21.91
C ASN A 194 10.37 -6.86 22.71
N ILE A 195 9.42 -6.39 23.52
CA ILE A 195 8.54 -7.27 24.28
C ILE A 195 7.47 -7.87 23.37
N ARG A 196 7.35 -9.20 23.42
CA ARG A 196 6.20 -9.94 22.89
C ARG A 196 5.34 -10.40 24.06
N HIS A 197 4.03 -10.22 23.94
CA HIS A 197 3.07 -10.56 24.99
C HIS A 197 1.90 -11.34 24.41
N PHE A 198 1.78 -12.61 24.80
CA PHE A 198 0.67 -13.48 24.43
C PHE A 198 0.25 -14.31 25.64
N ASN A 199 -1.05 -14.56 25.78
CA ASN A 199 -1.59 -15.42 26.83
C ASN A 199 -1.18 -14.99 28.27
N GLY A 200 -1.08 -13.67 28.52
CA GLY A 200 -0.67 -13.15 29.82
C GLY A 200 0.83 -13.32 30.14
N ILE A 201 1.63 -13.83 29.19
CA ILE A 201 3.06 -14.08 29.35
C ILE A 201 3.84 -13.12 28.46
N SER A 202 4.83 -12.44 29.05
CA SER A 202 5.76 -11.54 28.36
C SER A 202 7.14 -12.19 28.22
N THR A 203 7.76 -12.02 27.06
CA THR A 203 9.17 -12.37 26.83
C THR A 203 9.77 -11.41 25.80
N THR A 204 11.09 -11.45 25.61
CA THR A 204 11.77 -10.66 24.58
C THR A 204 11.60 -11.32 23.21
N ALA A 205 11.70 -10.55 22.12
CA ALA A 205 11.64 -11.10 20.77
C ALA A 205 12.80 -12.08 20.50
N LYS A 206 13.97 -11.84 21.11
CA LYS A 206 15.13 -12.73 21.07
C LYS A 206 14.83 -14.07 21.74
N ASP A 207 14.30 -14.05 22.96
CA ASP A 207 14.00 -15.29 23.69
C ASP A 207 12.85 -16.04 23.03
N ALA A 208 11.83 -15.33 22.52
CA ALA A 208 10.75 -15.90 21.72
C ALA A 208 11.26 -16.67 20.50
N ALA A 209 12.27 -16.16 19.80
CA ALA A 209 12.87 -16.83 18.64
C ALA A 209 13.76 -18.03 19.03
N ALA A 210 14.31 -18.04 20.25
CA ALA A 210 15.21 -19.09 20.74
C ALA A 210 14.49 -20.25 21.44
N GLY A 211 13.29 -20.03 21.97
CA GLY A 211 12.54 -21.00 22.75
C GLY A 211 11.46 -21.77 22.00
N PHE A 212 10.76 -22.64 22.73
CA PHE A 212 9.58 -23.38 22.28
C PHE A 212 8.43 -23.17 23.27
N ASP A 213 7.22 -22.98 22.75
CA ASP A 213 5.98 -22.86 23.52
C ASP A 213 6.04 -21.90 24.72
N LEU A 214 6.79 -20.79 24.61
CA LEU A 214 7.04 -19.87 25.73
C LEU A 214 5.78 -19.15 26.23
N PHE A 215 4.70 -19.15 25.43
CA PHE A 215 3.42 -18.54 25.78
C PHE A 215 2.37 -19.57 26.25
N GLY A 216 2.75 -20.84 26.42
CA GLY A 216 1.86 -21.90 26.95
C GLY A 216 0.66 -22.20 26.06
N GLU A 217 0.86 -22.19 24.74
CA GLU A 217 -0.19 -22.33 23.73
C GLU A 217 -0.30 -23.79 23.22
N GLY A 218 0.72 -24.60 23.50
CA GLY A 218 0.73 -26.04 23.28
C GLY A 218 -0.08 -26.82 24.30
N LYS A 219 -0.57 -27.99 23.90
CA LYS A 219 -1.26 -28.93 24.81
C LYS A 219 -0.34 -29.38 25.96
N PRO A 220 -0.86 -29.57 27.19
CA PRO A 220 -2.28 -29.51 27.56
C PRO A 220 -2.79 -28.13 27.98
N LEU A 221 -1.91 -27.12 28.09
CA LEU A 221 -2.28 -25.78 28.56
C LEU A 221 -3.09 -25.01 27.52
N GLY A 222 -2.65 -25.07 26.26
CA GLY A 222 -3.40 -24.57 25.11
C GLY A 222 -3.93 -25.70 24.23
N ASN A 223 -4.27 -25.36 22.98
CA ASN A 223 -4.91 -26.27 22.03
C ASN A 223 -4.00 -26.69 20.86
N VAL A 224 -2.81 -26.07 20.71
CA VAL A 224 -1.89 -26.39 19.63
C VAL A 224 -1.21 -27.75 19.90
N PRO A 225 -1.22 -28.71 18.97
CA PRO A 225 -0.59 -30.00 19.21
C PRO A 225 0.93 -29.87 19.39
N ARG A 226 1.53 -30.66 20.30
CA ARG A 226 2.96 -30.57 20.65
C ARG A 226 3.90 -30.70 19.45
N GLY A 227 3.54 -31.55 18.49
CA GLY A 227 4.30 -31.72 17.25
C GLY A 227 4.45 -30.46 16.39
N PHE A 228 3.75 -29.36 16.70
CA PHE A 228 3.90 -28.07 16.03
C PHE A 228 4.57 -26.99 16.91
N VAL A 229 4.33 -26.98 18.22
CA VAL A 229 5.00 -25.99 19.10
C VAL A 229 6.46 -26.33 19.38
N ASP A 230 6.84 -27.60 19.24
CA ASP A 230 8.19 -28.12 19.47
C ASP A 230 9.01 -28.28 18.17
N VAL A 231 8.45 -27.90 17.02
CA VAL A 231 9.10 -28.13 15.72
C VAL A 231 10.23 -27.12 15.49
N GLN A 232 11.30 -27.57 14.87
CA GLN A 232 12.41 -26.75 14.45
C GLN A 232 12.67 -27.00 12.96
N ASP A 233 13.09 -25.95 12.24
CA ASP A 233 13.57 -26.03 10.87
C ASP A 233 14.80 -25.13 10.70
N THR A 234 15.59 -25.36 9.66
CA THR A 234 16.82 -24.61 9.38
C THR A 234 16.91 -24.28 7.89
N ASP A 235 17.24 -23.04 7.55
CA ASP A 235 17.49 -22.67 6.14
C ASP A 235 18.91 -23.05 5.66
N GLU A 236 19.19 -22.77 4.39
CA GLU A 236 20.45 -23.12 3.73
C GLU A 236 21.64 -22.33 4.30
N GLU A 237 21.36 -21.16 4.88
CA GLU A 237 22.33 -20.30 5.56
C GLU A 237 22.58 -20.69 7.02
N GLY A 238 21.87 -21.70 7.53
CA GLY A 238 22.01 -22.19 8.90
C GLY A 238 21.18 -21.43 9.95
N ASN A 239 20.27 -20.54 9.54
CA ASN A 239 19.36 -19.88 10.48
C ASN A 239 18.32 -20.88 10.97
N VAL A 240 18.11 -20.90 12.28
CA VAL A 240 17.23 -21.86 12.94
C VAL A 240 15.89 -21.20 13.32
N TYR A 241 14.80 -21.79 12.83
CA TYR A 241 13.42 -21.40 13.12
C TYR A 241 12.80 -22.39 14.11
N ARG A 242 11.99 -21.92 15.06
CA ARG A 242 11.38 -22.75 16.12
C ARG A 242 9.90 -22.47 16.29
N GLY A 243 9.13 -23.49 16.67
CA GLY A 243 7.69 -23.40 16.93
C GLY A 243 6.95 -22.75 15.77
N VAL A 244 6.30 -21.62 16.05
CA VAL A 244 5.47 -20.92 15.06
C VAL A 244 6.29 -20.38 13.88
N ASP A 245 7.55 -20.03 14.12
CA ASP A 245 8.46 -19.54 13.09
C ASP A 245 8.82 -20.66 12.11
N ALA A 246 9.03 -21.89 12.62
CA ALA A 246 9.29 -23.06 11.80
C ALA A 246 8.04 -23.49 11.01
N CYS A 247 6.85 -23.46 11.63
CA CYS A 247 5.59 -23.73 10.92
C CYS A 247 5.34 -22.72 9.78
N HIS A 248 5.55 -21.43 10.04
CA HIS A 248 5.43 -20.38 9.04
C HIS A 248 6.50 -20.50 7.95
N PHE A 249 7.74 -20.82 8.33
CA PHE A 249 8.82 -21.08 7.39
C PHE A 249 8.43 -22.22 6.44
N LYS A 250 8.05 -23.39 6.97
CA LYS A 250 7.58 -24.54 6.19
C LYS A 250 6.43 -24.20 5.24
N ALA A 251 5.50 -23.35 5.66
CA ALA A 251 4.34 -22.98 4.85
C ALA A 251 4.67 -22.16 3.60
N PHE A 252 5.64 -21.23 3.70
CA PHE A 252 5.81 -20.18 2.71
C PHE A 252 7.23 -20.06 2.13
N SER A 253 8.24 -20.70 2.70
CA SER A 253 9.63 -20.55 2.25
C SER A 253 9.83 -21.00 0.80
N ASP A 254 9.32 -22.17 0.42
CA ASP A 254 9.46 -22.70 -0.93
C ASP A 254 8.74 -21.85 -1.98
N LEU A 255 7.53 -21.38 -1.67
CA LEU A 255 6.79 -20.46 -2.54
C LEU A 255 7.55 -19.15 -2.75
N ARG A 256 8.11 -18.59 -1.66
CA ARG A 256 8.94 -17.38 -1.74
C ARG A 256 10.19 -17.61 -2.59
N LYS A 257 10.91 -18.71 -2.38
CA LYS A 257 12.12 -19.05 -3.15
C LYS A 257 11.82 -19.21 -4.64
N LYS A 258 10.73 -19.88 -5.00
CA LYS A 258 10.28 -20.02 -6.40
C LYS A 258 9.95 -18.66 -7.02
N LEU A 259 9.18 -17.82 -6.33
CA LEU A 259 8.83 -16.48 -6.84
C LEU A 259 10.05 -15.56 -6.96
N ALA A 260 11.01 -15.67 -6.05
CA ALA A 260 12.24 -14.89 -6.11
C ALA A 260 13.17 -15.31 -7.26
N SER A 261 13.11 -16.58 -7.70
CA SER A 261 13.95 -17.07 -8.79
C SER A 261 13.43 -16.73 -10.18
N ASP A 262 12.11 -16.81 -10.40
CA ASP A 262 11.46 -16.42 -11.65
C ASP A 262 10.01 -15.95 -11.37
N PHE A 263 9.87 -14.66 -11.04
CA PHE A 263 8.60 -14.09 -10.63
C PHE A 263 7.52 -14.25 -11.70
N ASP A 264 7.79 -13.89 -12.96
CA ASP A 264 6.78 -13.89 -14.02
C ASP A 264 6.22 -15.28 -14.32
N LYS A 265 7.06 -16.31 -14.23
CA LYS A 265 6.66 -17.69 -14.45
C LYS A 265 5.97 -18.28 -13.22
N GLU A 266 6.58 -18.17 -12.05
CA GLU A 266 6.09 -18.83 -10.84
C GLU A 266 4.86 -18.10 -10.27
N TRP A 267 4.72 -16.80 -10.50
CA TRP A 267 3.50 -16.05 -10.16
C TRP A 267 2.28 -16.56 -10.95
N LYS A 268 2.43 -16.80 -12.26
CA LYS A 268 1.34 -17.35 -13.08
C LYS A 268 0.90 -18.72 -12.58
N LYS A 269 1.85 -19.60 -12.27
CA LYS A 269 1.53 -20.92 -11.69
C LYS A 269 0.81 -20.80 -10.35
N LEU A 270 1.31 -19.95 -9.47
CA LEU A 270 0.67 -19.71 -8.17
C LEU A 270 -0.76 -19.21 -8.35
N LEU A 271 -1.00 -18.32 -9.32
CA LEU A 271 -2.35 -17.85 -9.61
C LEU A 271 -3.26 -18.97 -10.13
N GLU A 272 -2.75 -19.78 -11.07
CA GLU A 272 -3.49 -20.92 -11.64
C GLU A 272 -3.83 -21.98 -10.58
N GLU A 273 -2.91 -22.26 -9.65
CA GLU A 273 -3.08 -23.30 -8.63
C GLU A 273 -3.89 -22.83 -7.42
N TRP A 274 -3.70 -21.57 -6.97
CA TRP A 274 -4.12 -21.14 -5.63
C TRP A 274 -4.77 -19.76 -5.52
N ASP A 275 -4.96 -18.97 -6.60
CA ASP A 275 -5.60 -17.64 -6.47
C ASP A 275 -7.05 -17.72 -5.95
N TRP A 276 -7.71 -18.84 -6.19
CA TRP A 276 -9.06 -19.11 -5.68
C TRP A 276 -9.09 -19.38 -4.16
N ALA A 277 -7.95 -19.68 -3.54
CA ALA A 277 -7.86 -20.16 -2.17
C ALA A 277 -7.49 -19.03 -1.20
N SER A 278 -8.10 -19.07 -0.02
CA SER A 278 -7.59 -18.32 1.11
C SER A 278 -6.28 -18.90 1.64
N THR A 279 -5.47 -18.11 2.35
CA THR A 279 -4.27 -18.61 3.04
C THR A 279 -4.61 -19.78 3.95
N HIS A 280 -5.72 -19.70 4.68
CA HIS A 280 -6.26 -20.78 5.51
C HIS A 280 -6.52 -22.05 4.69
N SER A 281 -7.22 -21.92 3.55
CA SER A 281 -7.54 -23.06 2.68
C SER A 281 -6.27 -23.74 2.16
N TYR A 282 -5.25 -22.95 1.80
CA TYR A 282 -3.95 -23.47 1.40
C TYR A 282 -3.28 -24.25 2.54
N LEU A 283 -3.12 -23.63 3.72
CA LEU A 283 -2.48 -24.27 4.87
C LEU A 283 -3.18 -25.57 5.29
N ALA A 284 -4.51 -25.64 5.15
CA ALA A 284 -5.30 -26.82 5.48
C ALA A 284 -5.28 -27.91 4.42
N ARG A 285 -5.10 -27.57 3.13
CA ARG A 285 -5.34 -28.50 2.00
C ARG A 285 -4.10 -28.86 1.20
N ALA A 286 -3.07 -28.01 1.18
CA ALA A 286 -1.80 -28.33 0.54
C ALA A 286 -1.24 -29.64 1.13
N GLU A 287 -0.85 -30.56 0.25
CA GLU A 287 -0.57 -31.95 0.60
C GLU A 287 0.59 -32.06 1.59
N GLU A 288 1.58 -31.19 1.42
CA GLU A 288 2.80 -31.07 2.22
C GLU A 288 2.59 -30.39 3.58
N LEU A 289 1.46 -29.70 3.77
CA LEU A 289 1.13 -28.97 5.01
C LEU A 289 0.06 -29.68 5.83
N ARG A 290 -1.17 -29.75 5.30
CA ARG A 290 -2.38 -30.27 5.99
C ARG A 290 -2.44 -29.84 7.47
N PHE A 291 -2.17 -28.55 7.74
CA PHE A 291 -2.14 -28.04 9.11
C PHE A 291 -3.55 -28.10 9.72
N PRO A 292 -3.68 -28.59 10.97
CA PRO A 292 -4.96 -28.59 11.66
C PRO A 292 -5.35 -27.16 12.07
N GLN A 293 -6.65 -26.91 12.21
CA GLN A 293 -7.19 -25.58 12.52
C GLN A 293 -6.45 -24.84 13.66
N PRO A 294 -6.17 -25.44 14.83
CA PRO A 294 -5.50 -24.73 15.92
C PRO A 294 -4.09 -24.25 15.56
N VAL A 295 -3.41 -24.92 14.62
CA VAL A 295 -2.08 -24.53 14.14
C VAL A 295 -2.20 -23.35 13.19
N ILE A 296 -3.20 -23.35 12.30
CA ILE A 296 -3.43 -22.25 11.37
C ILE A 296 -3.75 -20.96 12.13
N ASP A 297 -4.66 -21.03 13.10
CA ASP A 297 -5.03 -19.89 13.95
C ASP A 297 -3.84 -19.38 14.78
N TRP A 298 -3.00 -20.30 15.24
CA TRP A 298 -1.79 -19.96 15.98
C TRP A 298 -0.75 -19.26 15.11
N ILE A 299 -0.54 -19.72 13.87
CA ILE A 299 0.34 -19.05 12.91
C ILE A 299 -0.22 -17.66 12.59
N GLU A 300 -1.50 -17.53 12.25
CA GLU A 300 -2.13 -16.23 11.94
C GLU A 300 -1.92 -15.23 13.08
N LYS A 301 -2.18 -15.65 14.32
CA LYS A 301 -2.04 -14.80 15.52
C LYS A 301 -0.63 -14.24 15.71
N HIS A 302 0.40 -15.04 15.41
CA HIS A 302 1.80 -14.65 15.63
C HIS A 302 2.45 -13.97 14.42
N LYS A 303 1.91 -14.19 13.21
CA LYS A 303 2.56 -13.81 11.95
C LYS A 303 1.79 -12.80 11.12
N SER A 304 0.51 -12.62 11.39
CA SER A 304 -0.37 -11.75 10.61
C SER A 304 -1.37 -11.02 11.53
N GLY A 305 -2.35 -10.38 10.92
CA GLY A 305 -3.50 -9.80 11.64
C GLY A 305 -4.67 -10.76 11.67
N THR A 306 -5.51 -10.68 12.70
CA THR A 306 -6.74 -11.48 12.81
C THR A 306 -7.61 -11.37 11.55
N GLY A 307 -7.99 -12.51 10.98
CA GLY A 307 -8.84 -12.59 9.79
C GLY A 307 -8.10 -12.41 8.46
N ARG A 308 -6.79 -12.19 8.47
CA ARG A 308 -5.97 -12.11 7.25
C ARG A 308 -5.89 -13.45 6.53
N TYR A 309 -5.86 -14.57 7.26
CA TYR A 309 -5.74 -15.88 6.64
C TYR A 309 -7.05 -16.34 5.98
N ALA A 310 -8.17 -15.63 6.22
CA ALA A 310 -9.39 -15.80 5.43
C ALA A 310 -9.32 -15.10 4.05
N GLN A 311 -8.31 -14.25 3.81
CA GLN A 311 -8.06 -13.59 2.52
C GLN A 311 -7.17 -14.45 1.62
N ALA A 312 -6.94 -13.99 0.39
CA ALA A 312 -6.21 -14.71 -0.64
C ALA A 312 -4.78 -15.09 -0.22
N LEU A 313 -4.39 -16.33 -0.53
CA LEU A 313 -3.01 -16.82 -0.32
C LEU A 313 -1.98 -15.92 -1.00
N THR A 314 -2.32 -15.44 -2.20
CA THR A 314 -1.45 -14.63 -3.05
C THR A 314 -1.02 -13.34 -2.36
N GLU A 315 -1.92 -12.70 -1.60
CA GLU A 315 -1.61 -11.50 -0.80
C GLU A 315 -0.66 -11.79 0.36
N GLU A 316 -0.82 -12.93 1.04
CA GLU A 316 0.07 -13.34 2.13
C GLU A 316 1.47 -13.64 1.60
N ILE A 317 1.58 -14.32 0.46
CA ILE A 317 2.88 -14.64 -0.15
C ILE A 317 3.60 -13.38 -0.62
N LEU A 318 2.89 -12.42 -1.24
CA LEU A 318 3.48 -11.13 -1.63
C LEU A 318 3.97 -10.35 -0.40
N THR A 319 3.19 -10.35 0.69
CA THR A 319 3.60 -9.75 1.96
C THR A 319 4.86 -10.41 2.50
N ALA A 320 4.90 -11.74 2.52
CA ALA A 320 6.04 -12.51 2.99
C ALA A 320 7.28 -12.31 2.10
N LEU A 321 7.12 -12.21 0.77
CA LEU A 321 8.21 -11.87 -0.14
C LEU A 321 8.84 -10.52 0.18
N ILE A 322 8.02 -9.51 0.46
CA ILE A 322 8.51 -8.18 0.81
C ILE A 322 9.19 -8.20 2.17
N VAL A 323 8.61 -8.83 3.19
CA VAL A 323 9.13 -8.78 4.56
C VAL A 323 10.41 -9.60 4.74
N TYR A 324 10.52 -10.73 4.06
CA TYR A 324 11.60 -11.69 4.20
C TYR A 324 12.52 -11.74 2.98
N ASP A 325 12.61 -10.66 2.20
CA ASP A 325 13.55 -10.55 1.09
C ASP A 325 15.00 -10.57 1.65
N PRO A 326 15.88 -11.49 1.18
CA PRO A 326 17.25 -11.57 1.68
C PRO A 326 18.07 -10.29 1.43
N ASN A 327 17.70 -9.46 0.46
CA ASN A 327 18.36 -8.17 0.21
C ASN A 327 18.04 -7.13 1.26
N ILE A 328 16.93 -7.25 2.00
CA ILE A 328 16.62 -6.34 3.12
C ILE A 328 17.65 -6.47 4.23
N ALA A 329 18.15 -7.69 4.50
CA ALA A 329 19.21 -7.88 5.48
C ALA A 329 20.49 -7.09 5.13
N LYS A 330 20.70 -6.82 3.83
CA LYS A 330 21.86 -6.05 3.32
C LYS A 330 21.57 -4.56 3.21
N ASN A 331 20.37 -4.19 2.76
CA ASN A 331 20.04 -2.83 2.34
C ASN A 331 19.14 -2.06 3.34
N GLY A 332 18.58 -2.77 4.33
CA GLY A 332 17.79 -2.19 5.41
C GLY A 332 16.37 -1.74 5.04
N TRP A 333 15.64 -1.35 6.08
CA TRP A 333 14.37 -0.62 5.98
C TRP A 333 14.63 0.86 6.23
N TRP A 334 13.88 1.71 5.54
CA TRP A 334 14.05 3.16 5.60
C TRP A 334 12.72 3.86 5.88
N CYS A 335 12.76 5.02 6.50
CA CYS A 335 11.64 5.96 6.60
C CYS A 335 12.12 7.38 6.30
N LEU A 336 11.18 8.29 6.07
CA LEU A 336 11.48 9.69 5.78
C LEU A 336 11.44 10.51 7.08
N GLU A 337 12.54 11.20 7.40
CA GLU A 337 12.55 12.18 8.48
C GLU A 337 11.61 13.34 8.14
N GLY A 338 10.78 13.76 9.11
CA GLY A 338 9.69 14.70 8.90
C GLY A 338 8.36 14.04 8.50
N GLY A 339 8.35 12.71 8.33
CA GLY A 339 7.17 11.91 7.98
C GLY A 339 6.99 11.75 6.48
N SER A 340 6.31 10.70 6.06
CA SER A 340 6.22 10.32 4.65
C SER A 340 5.50 11.35 3.78
N GLU A 341 4.76 12.31 4.36
CA GLU A 341 4.17 13.43 3.62
C GLU A 341 5.22 14.36 2.98
N VAL A 342 6.49 14.34 3.43
CA VAL A 342 7.57 15.08 2.74
C VAL A 342 7.75 14.61 1.29
N LEU A 343 7.49 13.33 0.99
CA LEU A 343 7.48 12.82 -0.39
C LEU A 343 6.45 13.58 -1.24
N ILE A 344 5.25 13.76 -0.72
CA ILE A 344 4.15 14.42 -1.42
C ILE A 344 4.48 15.89 -1.66
N LYS A 345 5.09 16.57 -0.68
CA LYS A 345 5.55 17.95 -0.80
C LYS A 345 6.56 18.12 -1.92
N GLU A 346 7.59 17.27 -1.96
CA GLU A 346 8.60 17.32 -3.03
C GLU A 346 8.01 17.02 -4.41
N MET A 347 7.08 16.07 -4.51
CA MET A 347 6.38 15.80 -5.77
C MET A 347 5.60 17.02 -6.26
N LEU A 348 4.85 17.68 -5.37
CA LEU A 348 4.08 18.87 -5.72
C LEU A 348 4.98 20.04 -6.14
N PHE A 349 6.10 20.24 -5.47
CA PHE A 349 7.07 21.28 -5.81
C PHE A 349 7.63 21.13 -7.23
N LYS A 350 7.74 19.90 -7.74
CA LYS A 350 8.18 19.62 -9.12
C LYS A 350 7.09 19.78 -10.17
N LEU A 351 5.82 19.85 -9.79
CA LEU A 351 4.70 19.99 -10.73
C LEU A 351 4.44 21.45 -11.07
N SER A 352 4.22 21.73 -12.36
CA SER A 352 3.80 23.06 -12.83
C SER A 352 2.31 23.32 -12.59
N ASN A 353 1.49 22.27 -12.59
CA ASN A 353 0.05 22.35 -12.38
C ASN A 353 -0.32 21.62 -11.07
N PRO A 354 -0.66 22.34 -9.98
CA PRO A 354 -1.08 21.71 -8.74
C PRO A 354 -2.49 21.10 -8.85
N PRO A 355 -2.87 20.19 -7.94
CA PRO A 355 -4.22 19.65 -7.91
C PRO A 355 -5.31 20.70 -7.65
N HIS A 356 -6.45 20.52 -8.32
CA HIS A 356 -7.71 21.15 -7.96
C HIS A 356 -8.29 20.43 -6.75
N TYR A 357 -8.12 21.02 -5.56
CA TYR A 357 -8.64 20.49 -4.29
C TYR A 357 -10.13 20.71 -4.13
N ASN A 358 -10.79 19.90 -3.30
CA ASN A 358 -12.24 19.90 -3.10
C ASN A 358 -13.05 19.65 -4.40
N HIS A 359 -12.47 18.96 -5.37
CA HIS A 359 -13.09 18.58 -6.63
C HIS A 359 -13.31 17.07 -6.69
N ARG A 360 -14.38 16.61 -6.03
CA ARG A 360 -14.78 15.20 -6.12
C ARG A 360 -15.42 14.92 -7.47
N VAL A 361 -14.72 14.16 -8.32
CA VAL A 361 -15.28 13.64 -9.57
C VAL A 361 -16.41 12.67 -9.26
N THR A 362 -17.59 12.92 -9.82
CA THR A 362 -18.81 12.12 -9.60
C THR A 362 -19.22 11.28 -10.79
N ALA A 363 -18.68 11.57 -11.98
CA ALA A 363 -18.93 10.82 -13.20
C ALA A 363 -17.73 10.90 -14.15
N VAL A 364 -17.50 9.82 -14.88
CA VAL A 364 -16.58 9.76 -16.02
C VAL A 364 -17.38 9.15 -17.17
N ALA A 365 -17.44 9.85 -18.31
CA ALA A 365 -18.16 9.39 -19.48
C ALA A 365 -17.26 9.46 -20.70
N GLU A 366 -17.33 8.44 -21.55
CA GLU A 366 -16.78 8.50 -22.90
C GLU A 366 -17.83 9.17 -23.79
N ASP A 367 -17.45 10.28 -24.43
CA ASP A 367 -18.27 10.85 -25.50
C ASP A 367 -18.05 10.00 -26.76
N SER A 368 -18.80 8.92 -26.85
CA SER A 368 -18.91 8.20 -28.11
C SER A 368 -19.71 9.10 -29.04
N MET A 369 -19.02 9.86 -29.90
CA MET A 369 -19.65 10.66 -30.95
C MET A 369 -20.73 9.84 -31.63
N CYS A 370 -21.98 10.15 -31.29
CA CYS A 370 -23.14 9.68 -32.00
C CYS A 370 -23.11 10.43 -33.32
N PHE A 371 -22.63 9.79 -34.39
CA PHE A 371 -22.58 10.34 -35.76
C PHE A 371 -23.98 10.70 -36.34
N PHE A 372 -25.04 10.72 -35.53
CA PHE A 372 -26.41 10.98 -35.94
C PHE A 372 -27.19 12.01 -35.10
N CYS A 373 -26.57 12.70 -34.12
CA CYS A 373 -27.27 13.77 -33.41
C CYS A 373 -26.59 15.12 -33.63
N GLY A 374 -27.37 16.10 -34.11
CA GLY A 374 -26.95 17.45 -34.47
C GLY A 374 -26.33 18.26 -33.32
N PRO A 375 -25.88 19.49 -33.62
CA PRO A 375 -24.88 20.20 -32.84
C PRO A 375 -25.47 20.90 -31.62
N GLU A 376 -25.93 20.17 -30.61
CA GLU A 376 -26.21 20.72 -29.28
C GLU A 376 -25.96 19.66 -28.19
N ARG A 377 -24.74 19.61 -27.67
CA ARG A 377 -24.40 19.22 -26.29
C ARG A 377 -22.88 19.28 -26.09
N PHE A 378 -22.40 20.42 -25.61
CA PHE A 378 -21.07 20.51 -25.02
C PHE A 378 -21.10 19.92 -23.61
N ALA A 379 -20.10 19.10 -23.29
CA ALA A 379 -19.90 18.50 -21.97
C ALA A 379 -19.72 19.58 -20.89
N ARG A 380 -20.54 19.53 -19.83
CA ARG A 380 -20.34 20.28 -18.58
C ARG A 380 -19.68 19.38 -17.56
N VAL A 381 -18.54 19.80 -17.03
CA VAL A 381 -18.02 19.32 -15.74
C VAL A 381 -18.71 20.17 -14.67
N GLU A 382 -19.69 19.62 -13.97
CA GLU A 382 -20.34 20.29 -12.84
C GLU A 382 -19.59 19.94 -11.54
N GLY A 383 -18.71 20.84 -11.10
CA GLY A 383 -18.14 20.82 -9.75
C GLY A 383 -19.04 21.61 -8.79
N GLN A 384 -19.45 20.99 -7.67
CA GLN A 384 -20.11 21.72 -6.59
C GLN A 384 -19.05 22.40 -5.70
N SER A 385 -18.92 23.72 -5.82
CA SER A 385 -18.17 24.52 -4.84
C SER A 385 -19.06 24.73 -3.60
N GLY A 386 -18.79 23.99 -2.52
CA GLY A 386 -19.43 24.23 -1.22
C GLY A 386 -18.89 25.51 -0.58
N LYS A 387 -19.48 26.68 -0.86
CA LYS A 387 -19.36 27.85 0.02
C LYS A 387 -20.49 27.79 1.05
N GLN A 388 -20.16 27.37 2.26
CA GLN A 388 -21.02 27.60 3.42
C GLN A 388 -20.84 29.08 3.83
N ARG A 389 -21.90 29.88 3.68
CA ARG A 389 -22.03 31.21 4.28
C ARG A 389 -22.84 31.07 5.59
N MET A 390 -22.15 31.11 6.72
CA MET A 390 -22.31 32.06 7.85
C MET A 390 -21.45 31.59 9.01
#